data_AF-W2TCL2-F1
#
_entry.id   AF-W2TCL2-F1
#
_cell.length_a   1.000
_cell.length_b   1.000
_cell.length_c   1.000
_cell.angle_alpha   90.00
_cell.angle_beta   90.00
_cell.angle_gamma   90.00
#
_symmetry.space_group_name_H-M   'P 1'
#
loop_
_entity.id
_entity.type
_entity.pdbx_description
1 polymer ?
#
loop_
_entity_poly.entity_id
_entity_poly.type
_entity_poly.pdbx_seq_one_letter_code
_entity_poly.pdbx_strand_id
1 'polypeptide(L)'
;MRLTRFLLLPRKPFKELDYARHMPKEYVERMKRTIPRKVYGERFGAPDITRWVIHPDDYVPSFERPWTNDVLSKNTERANAYHQSMMNNKFFRFRRPKINRIPDEEWTFFPGDLVQVMVGKDKGRQGTVMAVSRDTNEILVEGMHCKLEVEMEGAKKLGIEETLRWKELPLSVEKEQVKLVDPNDNEPCEAKCLDDVPPFELEIKV
;
A
#
# COMPACT_ATOMS: atom_id res chain seq x y z
N MET A 1 3.43 33.72 -38.60
CA MET A 1 3.41 33.55 -37.12
C MET A 1 3.03 32.10 -36.83
N ARG A 2 3.94 31.29 -36.26
CA ARG A 2 3.62 29.91 -35.84
C ARG A 2 2.90 29.96 -34.49
N LEU A 3 1.59 29.71 -34.50
CA LEU A 3 0.82 29.48 -33.28
C LEU A 3 1.16 28.09 -32.75
N THR A 4 2.02 28.00 -31.74
CA THR A 4 2.18 26.78 -30.95
C THR A 4 0.92 26.57 -30.13
N ARG A 5 0.04 25.70 -30.61
CA ARG A 5 -1.16 25.29 -29.88
C ARG A 5 -0.71 24.34 -28.77
N PHE A 6 -0.55 24.85 -27.56
CA PHE A 6 -0.39 23.99 -26.39
C PHE A 6 -1.70 23.23 -26.20
N LEU A 7 -1.72 21.96 -26.59
CA LEU A 7 -2.80 21.06 -26.22
C LEU A 7 -2.62 20.77 -24.73
N LEU A 8 -3.44 21.42 -23.89
CA LEU A 8 -3.64 20.98 -22.52
C LEU A 8 -4.26 19.58 -22.61
N LEU A 9 -3.44 18.56 -22.39
CA LEU A 9 -3.94 17.21 -22.14
C LEU A 9 -5.01 17.30 -21.04
N PRO A 10 -6.14 16.60 -21.17
CA PRO A 10 -7.13 16.57 -20.11
C PRO A 10 -6.44 16.13 -18.83
N ARG A 11 -6.62 16.90 -17.74
CA ARG A 11 -6.13 16.51 -16.42
C ARG A 11 -6.63 15.09 -16.16
N LYS A 12 -5.72 14.18 -15.79
CA LYS A 12 -6.07 12.81 -15.40
C LYS A 12 -6.47 12.84 -13.92
N PRO A 13 -7.76 13.02 -13.56
CA PRO A 13 -8.18 13.21 -12.15
C PRO A 13 -7.77 12.01 -11.28
N PHE A 14 -7.65 10.83 -11.87
CA PHE A 14 -7.20 9.62 -11.18
C PHE A 14 -5.75 9.70 -10.67
N LYS A 15 -4.89 10.59 -11.20
CA LYS A 15 -3.52 10.79 -10.68
C LYS A 15 -3.52 11.52 -9.33
N GLU A 16 -4.58 12.26 -9.01
CA GLU A 16 -4.76 12.99 -7.76
C GLU A 16 -5.53 12.16 -6.72
N LEU A 17 -6.11 11.03 -7.14
CA LEU A 17 -6.89 10.13 -6.32
C LEU A 17 -6.03 8.94 -5.88
N ASP A 18 -6.29 8.46 -4.67
CA ASP A 18 -5.52 7.40 -4.03
C ASP A 18 -6.29 6.07 -3.95
N TYR A 19 -5.56 4.99 -3.66
CA TYR A 19 -5.84 3.56 -3.35
C TYR A 19 -7.12 2.85 -3.87
N ALA A 20 -8.24 3.54 -4.07
CA ALA A 20 -9.44 3.04 -4.74
C ALA A 20 -10.09 4.10 -5.63
N ARG A 21 -9.30 5.07 -6.13
CA ARG A 21 -9.70 6.17 -7.02
C ARG A 21 -10.85 7.05 -6.49
N HIS A 22 -11.02 7.10 -5.17
CA HIS A 22 -12.17 7.77 -4.54
C HIS A 22 -11.79 8.78 -3.43
N MET A 23 -10.53 8.80 -2.99
CA MET A 23 -10.05 9.69 -1.93
C MET A 23 -8.91 10.58 -2.48
N PRO A 24 -8.83 11.88 -2.13
CA PRO A 24 -7.69 12.71 -2.53
C PRO A 24 -6.38 12.22 -1.91
N LYS A 25 -5.31 12.16 -2.71
CA LYS A 25 -3.97 11.71 -2.28
C LYS A 25 -3.42 12.52 -1.11
N GLU A 26 -3.59 13.84 -1.14
CA GLU A 26 -3.16 14.72 -0.05
C GLU A 26 -3.85 14.41 1.28
N TYR A 27 -5.14 14.02 1.23
CA TYR A 27 -5.87 13.64 2.44
C TYR A 27 -5.28 12.36 3.04
N VAL A 28 -4.97 11.37 2.19
CA VAL A 28 -4.39 10.11 2.66
C VAL A 28 -3.00 10.33 3.25
N GLU A 29 -2.12 11.09 2.58
CA GLU A 29 -0.79 11.43 3.10
C GLU A 29 -0.86 12.19 4.44
N ARG A 30 -1.85 13.08 4.59
CA ARG A 30 -2.12 13.77 5.85
C ARG A 30 -2.54 12.81 6.96
N MET A 31 -3.40 11.84 6.65
CA MET A 31 -3.84 10.81 7.61
C MET A 31 -2.73 9.81 7.96
N LYS A 32 -1.83 9.51 7.02
CA LYS A 32 -0.58 8.77 7.29
C LYS A 32 0.37 9.56 8.21
N ARG A 33 0.15 10.87 8.37
CA ARG A 33 0.99 11.81 9.15
C ARG A 33 2.42 11.89 8.64
N THR A 34 2.62 11.57 7.36
CA THR A 34 3.91 11.65 6.68
C THR A 34 4.18 13.03 6.15
N ILE A 35 3.21 13.94 6.07
CA ILE A 35 3.42 15.34 5.63
C ILE A 35 4.21 16.10 6.72
N PRO A 36 5.19 16.93 6.35
CA PRO A 36 5.96 17.69 7.34
C PRO A 36 5.06 18.73 8.01
N ARG A 37 5.16 18.86 9.33
CA ARG A 37 4.43 19.86 10.11
C ARG A 37 4.92 21.28 9.82
N LYS A 38 6.24 21.44 9.66
CA LYS A 38 6.86 22.73 9.37
C LYS A 38 8.18 22.53 8.63
N VAL A 39 8.39 23.32 7.59
CA VAL A 39 9.65 23.40 6.85
C VAL A 39 10.30 24.74 7.22
N TYR A 40 11.52 24.70 7.75
CA TYR A 40 12.32 25.88 8.06
C TYR A 40 13.38 26.01 6.96
N GLY A 41 13.05 26.74 5.90
CA GLY A 41 13.95 26.99 4.77
C GLY A 41 14.68 28.32 4.82
N GLU A 42 15.38 28.63 3.72
CA GLU A 42 15.94 29.95 3.39
C GLU A 42 17.05 30.47 4.32
N ARG A 43 17.70 29.60 5.08
CA ARG A 43 18.86 29.95 5.91
C ARG A 43 20.16 29.91 5.10
N PHE A 44 20.49 30.98 4.37
CA PHE A 44 21.84 31.23 3.82
C PHE A 44 22.51 30.01 3.14
N GLY A 45 21.81 29.34 2.22
CA GLY A 45 22.36 28.18 1.49
C GLY A 45 22.41 26.85 2.26
N ALA A 46 21.96 26.81 3.51
CA ALA A 46 21.74 25.56 4.22
C ALA A 46 20.46 24.86 3.70
N PRO A 47 20.44 23.51 3.66
CA PRO A 47 19.24 22.78 3.30
C PRO A 47 18.10 23.03 4.30
N ASP A 48 16.88 22.89 3.80
CA ASP A 48 15.68 23.07 4.60
C ASP A 48 15.62 22.08 5.78
N ILE A 49 15.33 22.60 6.98
CA ILE A 49 15.09 21.75 8.14
C ILE A 49 13.60 21.46 8.19
N THR A 50 13.22 20.23 7.87
CA THR A 50 11.84 19.74 7.92
C THR A 50 11.53 19.12 9.28
N ARG A 51 10.51 19.61 9.98
CA ARG A 51 9.93 18.96 11.17
C ARG A 51 8.76 18.09 10.75
N TRP A 52 8.96 16.79 10.79
CA TRP A 52 7.94 15.78 10.50
C TRP A 52 7.07 15.50 11.73
N VAL A 53 5.85 15.00 11.50
CA VAL A 53 5.06 14.36 12.57
C VAL A 53 5.50 12.90 12.71
N ILE A 54 5.48 12.19 11.59
CA ILE A 54 6.15 10.89 11.39
C ILE A 54 7.04 11.08 10.17
N HIS A 55 8.31 10.70 10.28
CA HIS A 55 9.20 10.72 9.12
C HIS A 55 8.63 9.76 8.05
N PRO A 56 8.69 10.07 6.74
CA PRO A 56 8.18 9.16 5.70
C PRO A 56 8.78 7.74 5.80
N ASP A 57 10.09 7.65 6.05
CA ASP A 57 10.75 6.38 6.31
C ASP A 57 10.22 5.69 7.58
N ASP A 58 9.74 6.46 8.57
CA ASP A 58 9.23 5.91 9.82
C ASP A 58 7.80 5.37 9.76
N TYR A 59 7.06 5.73 8.72
CA TYR A 59 5.74 5.20 8.46
C TYR A 59 5.81 3.68 8.22
N VAL A 60 4.91 2.93 8.86
CA VAL A 60 4.76 1.49 8.62
C VAL A 60 3.42 1.33 7.92
N PRO A 61 3.43 0.94 6.63
CA PRO A 61 2.20 0.71 5.92
C PRO A 61 1.38 -0.42 6.54
N SER A 62 0.06 -0.26 6.51
CA SER A 62 -0.91 -1.25 6.96
C SER A 62 -1.93 -1.53 5.85
N PHE A 63 -2.54 -2.71 5.87
CA PHE A 63 -3.67 -3.03 4.97
C PHE A 63 -4.94 -2.25 5.31
N GLU A 64 -5.05 -1.76 6.54
CA GLU A 64 -6.18 -0.94 6.97
C GLU A 64 -6.06 0.52 6.50
N ARG A 65 -7.22 1.18 6.41
CA ARG A 65 -7.33 2.59 6.04
C ARG A 65 -6.60 3.47 7.10
N PRO A 66 -5.81 4.48 6.71
CA PRO A 66 -5.08 5.33 7.65
C PRO A 66 -5.94 6.12 8.66
N TRP A 67 -7.23 6.32 8.35
CA TRP A 67 -8.19 7.01 9.22
C TRP A 67 -8.96 6.08 10.17
N THR A 68 -8.72 4.77 10.12
CA THR A 68 -9.26 3.82 11.08
C THR A 68 -8.67 4.13 12.46
N ASN A 69 -9.49 4.09 13.52
CA ASN A 69 -9.06 4.47 14.87
C ASN A 69 -7.82 3.69 15.34
N ASP A 70 -7.74 2.41 15.01
CA ASP A 70 -6.60 1.54 15.38
C ASP A 70 -5.30 1.94 14.65
N VAL A 71 -5.36 2.18 13.34
CA VAL A 71 -4.20 2.69 12.59
C VAL A 71 -3.81 4.09 13.09
N LEU A 72 -4.80 4.93 13.38
CA LEU A 72 -4.60 6.29 13.85
C LEU A 72 -3.92 6.32 15.23
N SER A 73 -4.33 5.46 16.17
CA SER A 73 -3.73 5.32 17.50
C SER A 73 -2.30 4.80 17.38
N LYS A 74 -2.07 3.71 16.65
CA LYS A 74 -0.73 3.14 16.39
C LYS A 74 0.24 4.15 15.78
N ASN A 75 -0.24 4.95 14.81
CA ASN A 75 0.58 6.00 14.21
C ASN A 75 0.90 7.13 15.21
N THR A 76 -0.04 7.48 16.09
CA THR A 76 0.17 8.50 17.13
C THR A 76 1.17 8.02 18.18
N GLU A 77 1.04 6.77 18.63
CA GLU A 77 1.97 6.12 19.56
C GLU A 77 3.38 6.06 18.98
N ARG A 78 3.50 5.68 17.70
CA ARG A 78 4.79 5.67 17.00
C ARG A 78 5.41 7.06 16.90
N ALA A 79 4.62 8.08 16.57
CA ALA A 79 5.10 9.46 16.55
C ALA A 79 5.62 9.89 17.93
N ASN A 80 4.90 9.54 19.00
CA ASN A 80 5.30 9.84 20.37
C ASN A 80 6.59 9.11 20.77
N ALA A 81 6.69 7.81 20.46
CA ALA A 81 7.88 7.01 20.73
C ALA A 81 9.11 7.55 19.97
N TYR A 82 8.94 7.94 18.70
CA TYR A 82 9.99 8.57 17.91
C TYR A 82 10.46 9.87 18.57
N HIS A 83 9.54 10.77 18.93
CA HIS A 83 9.90 12.03 19.60
C HIS A 83 10.59 11.80 20.95
N GLN A 84 10.12 10.85 21.76
CA GLN A 84 10.77 10.48 23.01
C GLN A 84 12.20 9.97 22.76
N SER A 85 12.38 9.12 21.75
CA SER A 85 13.70 8.59 21.39
C SER A 85 14.65 9.68 20.90
N MET A 86 14.15 10.70 20.20
CA MET A 86 14.95 11.84 19.71
C MET A 86 15.49 12.70 20.86
N MET A 87 14.78 12.76 21.99
CA MET A 87 15.21 13.49 23.20
C MET A 87 16.25 12.70 24.02
N ASN A 88 16.42 11.41 23.75
CA ASN A 88 17.38 10.57 24.45
C ASN A 88 18.80 10.74 23.86
N ASN A 89 19.82 10.71 24.72
CA ASN A 89 21.23 10.87 24.33
C ASN A 89 21.75 9.83 23.31
N LYS A 90 21.07 8.68 23.15
CA LYS A 90 21.45 7.61 22.22
C LYS A 90 20.36 7.37 21.17
N PHE A 91 20.01 8.41 20.41
CA PHE A 91 19.11 8.27 19.27
C PHE A 91 19.84 7.70 18.05
N PHE A 92 19.33 6.59 17.51
CA PHE A 92 19.77 6.06 16.22
C PHE A 92 18.59 6.05 15.26
N ARG A 93 18.84 6.40 14.01
CA ARG A 93 17.83 6.25 12.95
C ARG A 93 17.63 4.76 12.69
N PHE A 94 16.38 4.31 12.70
CA PHE A 94 16.07 2.91 12.39
C PHE A 94 16.51 2.59 10.96
N ARG A 95 17.26 1.49 10.80
CA ARG A 95 17.56 0.93 9.47
C ARG A 95 16.31 0.19 9.01
N ARG A 96 15.74 0.61 7.88
CA ARG A 96 14.53 0.00 7.31
C ARG A 96 14.81 -0.58 5.93
N PRO A 97 14.12 -1.65 5.54
CA PRO A 97 14.20 -2.14 4.17
C PRO A 97 13.66 -1.06 3.24
N LYS A 98 14.42 -0.75 2.18
CA LYS A 98 13.92 0.09 1.10
C LYS A 98 12.94 -0.74 0.29
N ILE A 99 11.67 -0.37 0.33
CA ILE A 99 10.65 -0.99 -0.50
C ILE A 99 10.51 -0.12 -1.75
N ASN A 100 10.74 -0.71 -2.92
CA ASN A 100 10.56 -0.02 -4.19
C ASN A 100 9.10 -0.15 -4.60
N ARG A 101 8.28 0.88 -4.37
CA ARG A 101 6.88 0.87 -4.78
C ARG A 101 6.77 0.74 -6.30
N ILE A 102 5.98 -0.23 -6.76
CA ILE A 102 5.65 -0.41 -8.18
C ILE A 102 4.83 0.81 -8.64
N PRO A 103 5.17 1.45 -9.78
CA PRO A 103 4.45 2.61 -10.28
C PRO A 103 2.97 2.30 -10.52
N ASP A 104 2.13 3.33 -10.52
CA ASP A 104 0.67 3.17 -10.63
C ASP A 104 0.20 2.71 -12.01
N GLU A 105 1.05 2.88 -13.03
CA GLU A 105 0.76 2.50 -14.42
C GLU A 105 1.00 0.99 -14.66
N GLU A 106 1.98 0.40 -13.96
CA GLU A 106 2.33 -1.03 -14.09
C GLU A 106 1.51 -1.94 -13.18
N TRP A 107 0.75 -1.38 -12.24
CA TRP A 107 0.03 -2.18 -11.26
C TRP A 107 -1.27 -2.75 -11.78
N THR A 108 -1.43 -4.07 -11.65
CA THR A 108 -2.51 -4.83 -12.29
C THR A 108 -3.50 -5.48 -11.33
N PHE A 109 -3.23 -5.52 -10.01
CA PHE A 109 -4.05 -6.26 -9.05
C PHE A 109 -5.06 -5.37 -8.31
N PHE A 110 -6.32 -5.77 -8.28
CA PHE A 110 -7.38 -5.03 -7.61
C PHE A 110 -8.16 -5.92 -6.62
N PRO A 111 -8.78 -5.32 -5.58
CA PRO A 111 -9.71 -6.04 -4.72
C PRO A 111 -10.85 -6.68 -5.53
N GLY A 112 -11.08 -7.97 -5.33
CA GLY A 112 -12.07 -8.76 -6.06
C GLY A 112 -11.50 -9.61 -7.20
N ASP A 113 -10.24 -9.41 -7.60
CA ASP A 113 -9.63 -10.20 -8.69
C ASP A 113 -9.40 -11.65 -8.27
N LEU A 114 -9.51 -12.57 -9.24
CA LEU A 114 -9.14 -13.98 -9.08
C LEU A 114 -7.64 -14.16 -9.31
N VAL A 115 -6.99 -14.77 -8.32
CA VAL A 115 -5.55 -14.98 -8.32
C VAL A 115 -5.18 -16.39 -7.90
N GLN A 116 -4.05 -16.87 -8.41
CA GLN A 116 -3.45 -18.15 -8.03
C GLN A 116 -2.15 -17.94 -7.27
N VAL A 117 -1.99 -18.68 -6.18
CA VAL A 117 -0.77 -18.66 -5.36
C VAL A 117 0.29 -19.54 -6.00
N MET A 118 1.49 -19.00 -6.27
CA MET A 118 2.56 -19.70 -6.97
C MET A 118 3.59 -20.35 -6.04
N VAL A 119 3.66 -19.91 -4.78
CA VAL A 119 4.69 -20.32 -3.80
C VAL A 119 4.06 -20.58 -2.43
N GLY A 120 4.68 -21.46 -1.64
CA GLY A 120 4.31 -21.70 -0.25
C GLY A 120 3.38 -22.90 -0.06
N LYS A 121 2.78 -22.98 1.13
CA LYS A 121 1.90 -24.10 1.54
C LYS A 121 0.69 -24.26 0.63
N ASP A 122 0.16 -23.14 0.15
CA ASP A 122 -1.07 -23.07 -0.62
C ASP A 122 -0.83 -22.96 -2.13
N LYS A 123 0.33 -23.42 -2.62
CA LYS A 123 0.68 -23.36 -4.05
C LYS A 123 -0.37 -24.06 -4.93
N GLY A 124 -0.74 -23.41 -6.02
CA GLY A 124 -1.67 -23.92 -7.03
C GLY A 124 -3.15 -23.68 -6.69
N ARG A 125 -3.47 -23.27 -5.46
CA ARG A 125 -4.83 -22.90 -5.08
C ARG A 125 -5.16 -21.49 -5.58
N GLN A 126 -6.41 -21.30 -5.96
CA GLN A 126 -6.95 -20.01 -6.40
C GLN A 126 -7.75 -19.36 -5.26
N GLY A 127 -7.79 -18.04 -5.25
CA GLY A 127 -8.54 -17.25 -4.28
C GLY A 127 -8.80 -15.83 -4.79
N THR A 128 -9.64 -15.12 -4.07
CA THR A 128 -10.04 -13.74 -4.36
C THR A 128 -9.16 -12.75 -3.58
N VAL A 129 -8.79 -11.65 -4.22
CA VAL A 129 -8.04 -10.58 -3.57
C VAL A 129 -8.95 -9.81 -2.60
N MET A 130 -8.63 -9.84 -1.31
CA MET A 130 -9.37 -9.13 -0.26
C MET A 130 -8.90 -7.67 -0.13
N ALA A 131 -7.58 -7.46 -0.01
CA ALA A 131 -7.01 -6.15 0.21
C ALA A 131 -5.63 -6.03 -0.45
N VAL A 132 -5.30 -4.80 -0.84
CA VAL A 132 -4.07 -4.48 -1.57
C VAL A 132 -3.31 -3.37 -0.83
N SER A 133 -2.02 -3.60 -0.61
CA SER A 133 -1.08 -2.60 -0.10
C SER A 133 -0.07 -2.23 -1.19
N ARG A 134 -0.16 -1.01 -1.71
CA ARG A 134 0.72 -0.48 -2.77
C ARG A 134 2.03 0.06 -2.20
N ASP A 135 2.05 0.37 -0.90
CA ASP A 135 3.24 0.86 -0.22
C ASP A 135 4.22 -0.30 0.03
N THR A 136 3.71 -1.52 0.24
CA THR A 136 4.52 -2.74 0.43
C THR A 136 4.56 -3.67 -0.79
N ASN A 137 3.79 -3.39 -1.85
CA ASN A 137 3.58 -4.29 -3.01
C ASN A 137 3.07 -5.68 -2.59
N GLU A 138 2.15 -5.72 -1.63
CA GLU A 138 1.61 -6.95 -1.05
C GLU A 138 0.10 -7.01 -1.16
N ILE A 139 -0.41 -8.23 -1.19
CA ILE A 139 -1.83 -8.53 -1.35
C ILE A 139 -2.25 -9.55 -0.29
N LEU A 140 -3.46 -9.37 0.24
CA LEU A 140 -4.15 -10.37 1.05
C LEU A 140 -5.15 -11.12 0.18
N VAL A 141 -5.07 -12.45 0.20
CA VAL A 141 -5.96 -13.35 -0.56
C VAL A 141 -6.82 -14.12 0.43
N GLU A 142 -8.12 -14.19 0.16
CA GLU A 142 -9.10 -14.78 1.06
C GLU A 142 -8.81 -16.26 1.37
N GLY A 143 -8.63 -16.61 2.65
CA GLY A 143 -8.42 -17.99 3.08
C GLY A 143 -7.07 -18.62 2.65
N MET A 144 -6.11 -17.80 2.22
CA MET A 144 -4.80 -18.22 1.74
C MET A 144 -3.68 -17.63 2.59
N HIS A 145 -2.58 -18.39 2.75
CA HIS A 145 -1.44 -17.96 3.57
C HIS A 145 -1.90 -17.50 4.96
N CYS A 146 -2.73 -18.30 5.64
CA CYS A 146 -3.27 -17.93 6.95
C CYS A 146 -2.35 -18.36 8.10
N LYS A 147 -2.28 -17.53 9.14
CA LYS A 147 -1.71 -17.85 10.44
C LYS A 147 -2.81 -17.81 11.49
N LEU A 148 -2.71 -18.72 12.46
CA LEU A 148 -3.59 -18.71 13.63
C LEU A 148 -3.10 -17.65 14.62
N GLU A 149 -3.91 -16.62 14.88
CA GLU A 149 -3.63 -15.57 15.87
C GLU A 149 -4.71 -15.57 16.95
N VAL A 150 -4.31 -15.16 18.16
CA VAL A 150 -5.24 -14.95 19.28
C VAL A 150 -5.86 -13.56 19.09
N GLU A 151 -7.19 -13.47 19.08
CA GLU A 151 -7.89 -12.21 18.75
C GLU A 151 -7.75 -11.15 19.85
N MET A 152 -7.71 -11.57 21.11
CA MET A 152 -7.53 -10.67 22.26
C MET A 152 -6.26 -11.03 23.03
N GLU A 153 -5.18 -10.28 22.79
CA GLU A 153 -3.96 -10.39 23.56
C GLU A 153 -4.25 -10.08 25.05
N GLY A 154 -4.16 -11.09 25.91
CA GLY A 154 -4.45 -10.96 27.34
C GLY A 154 -5.81 -11.47 27.80
N ALA A 155 -6.62 -12.11 26.94
CA ALA A 155 -7.86 -12.77 27.34
C ALA A 155 -7.67 -13.74 28.54
N LYS A 156 -6.57 -14.51 28.53
CA LYS A 156 -6.18 -15.37 29.67
C LYS A 156 -6.04 -14.61 30.99
N LYS A 157 -5.53 -13.37 30.97
CA LYS A 157 -5.36 -12.55 32.18
C LYS A 157 -6.69 -12.04 32.73
N LEU A 158 -7.71 -11.97 31.88
CA LEU A 158 -9.07 -11.56 32.22
C LEU A 158 -9.99 -12.75 32.52
N GLY A 159 -9.48 -13.99 32.52
CA GLY A 159 -10.26 -15.21 32.77
C GLY A 159 -11.17 -15.62 31.61
N ILE A 160 -10.94 -15.08 30.42
CA ILE A 160 -11.72 -15.38 29.20
C ILE A 160 -10.94 -16.39 28.37
N GLU A 161 -11.63 -17.38 27.80
CA GLU A 161 -11.03 -18.34 26.87
C GLU A 161 -10.47 -17.63 25.63
N GLU A 162 -9.30 -18.07 25.17
CA GLU A 162 -8.68 -17.47 23.98
C GLU A 162 -9.45 -17.88 22.72
N THR A 163 -10.04 -16.90 22.05
CA THR A 163 -10.57 -17.09 20.70
C THR A 163 -9.41 -17.08 19.71
N LEU A 164 -9.29 -18.17 18.95
CA LEU A 164 -8.30 -18.31 17.89
C LEU A 164 -8.96 -17.96 16.55
N ARG A 165 -8.33 -17.05 15.81
CA ARG A 165 -8.80 -16.61 14.51
C ARG A 165 -7.74 -16.87 13.45
N TRP A 166 -8.17 -17.37 12.30
CA TRP A 166 -7.33 -17.42 11.11
C TRP A 166 -7.20 -16.00 10.55
N LYS A 167 -5.96 -15.56 10.41
CA LYS A 167 -5.62 -14.27 9.82
C LYS A 167 -4.77 -14.49 8.59
N GLU A 168 -5.20 -13.92 7.48
CA GLU A 168 -4.49 -13.91 6.22
C GLU A 168 -3.18 -13.14 6.36
N LEU A 169 -2.11 -13.66 5.77
CA LEU A 169 -0.81 -13.00 5.70
C LEU A 169 -0.55 -12.50 4.28
N PRO A 170 0.27 -11.45 4.14
CA PRO A 170 0.57 -10.85 2.86
C PRO A 170 1.34 -11.78 1.93
N LEU A 171 0.98 -11.72 0.65
CA LEU A 171 1.73 -12.29 -0.46
C LEU A 171 2.33 -11.14 -1.29
N SER A 172 3.61 -11.26 -1.61
CA SER A 172 4.38 -10.23 -2.31
C SER A 172 4.23 -10.36 -3.83
N VAL A 173 3.85 -9.27 -4.47
CA VAL A 173 3.72 -9.16 -5.94
C VAL A 173 5.09 -9.04 -6.59
N GLU A 174 5.99 -8.26 -5.99
CA GLU A 174 7.35 -8.04 -6.49
C GLU A 174 8.16 -9.35 -6.62
N LYS A 175 7.86 -10.34 -5.76
CA LYS A 175 8.50 -11.67 -5.78
C LYS A 175 7.71 -12.71 -6.57
N GLU A 176 6.70 -12.29 -7.35
CA GLU A 176 5.84 -13.15 -8.17
C GLU A 176 5.20 -14.31 -7.38
N GLN A 177 4.83 -14.09 -6.12
CA GLN A 177 4.21 -15.13 -5.30
C GLN A 177 2.76 -15.43 -5.71
N VAL A 178 2.17 -14.56 -6.51
CA VAL A 178 0.77 -14.58 -6.95
C VAL A 178 0.71 -14.18 -8.42
N LYS A 179 -0.15 -14.85 -9.20
CA LYS A 179 -0.50 -14.47 -10.58
C LYS A 179 -2.00 -14.30 -10.72
N LEU A 180 -2.42 -13.46 -11.67
CA LEU A 180 -3.82 -13.35 -12.05
C LEU A 180 -4.26 -14.63 -12.77
N VAL A 181 -5.55 -14.93 -12.71
CA VAL A 181 -6.15 -16.07 -13.40
C VAL A 181 -6.97 -15.54 -14.57
N ASP A 182 -6.79 -16.11 -15.77
CA ASP A 182 -7.62 -15.76 -16.92
C ASP A 182 -9.01 -16.43 -16.76
N PRO A 183 -10.13 -15.67 -16.83
CA PRO A 183 -11.48 -16.20 -16.71
C PRO A 183 -11.87 -17.27 -17.73
N ASN A 184 -11.19 -17.36 -18.88
CA ASN A 184 -11.55 -18.30 -19.95
C ASN A 184 -10.97 -19.70 -19.75
N ASP A 185 -9.69 -19.80 -19.36
CA ASP A 185 -8.96 -21.05 -19.19
C ASP A 185 -8.75 -21.44 -17.72
N ASN A 186 -8.94 -20.51 -16.78
CA ASN A 186 -8.61 -20.63 -15.36
C ASN A 186 -7.11 -20.91 -15.11
N GLU A 187 -6.24 -20.55 -16.04
CA GLU A 187 -4.79 -20.70 -15.93
C GLU A 187 -4.13 -19.40 -15.44
N PRO A 188 -2.95 -19.48 -14.79
CA PRO A 188 -2.24 -18.31 -14.31
C PRO A 188 -1.64 -17.51 -15.49
N CYS A 189 -2.00 -16.24 -15.58
CA CYS A 189 -1.62 -15.33 -16.67
C CYS A 189 -0.92 -14.06 -16.14
N GLU A 190 -0.16 -13.42 -17.03
CA GLU A 190 0.47 -12.12 -16.79
C GLU A 190 -0.31 -11.02 -17.52
N ALA A 191 -0.93 -10.13 -16.74
CA ALA A 191 -1.63 -8.98 -17.28
C ALA A 191 -0.66 -7.85 -17.63
N LYS A 192 -0.91 -7.17 -18.74
CA LYS A 192 -0.23 -5.93 -19.12
C LYS A 192 -1.28 -4.84 -19.35
N CYS A 193 -1.09 -3.68 -18.73
CA CYS A 193 -1.87 -2.50 -19.05
C CYS A 193 -1.44 -1.99 -20.44
N LEU A 194 -2.36 -2.01 -21.41
CA LEU A 194 -2.15 -1.37 -22.70
C LEU A 194 -2.64 0.08 -22.57
N ASP A 195 -1.73 1.04 -22.61
CA ASP A 195 -2.03 2.44 -22.33
C ASP A 195 -2.83 3.15 -23.43
N ASP A 196 -3.02 2.55 -24.61
CA ASP A 196 -3.69 3.20 -25.74
C ASP A 196 -4.49 2.18 -26.57
N VAL A 197 -5.76 2.00 -26.24
CA VAL A 197 -6.78 1.69 -27.25
C VAL A 197 -7.66 2.94 -27.34
N PRO A 198 -7.61 3.73 -28.42
CA PRO A 198 -8.63 4.75 -28.65
C PRO A 198 -10.00 4.06 -28.63
N PRO A 199 -11.08 4.71 -28.18
CA PRO A 199 -12.38 4.07 -27.93
C PRO A 199 -13.10 3.43 -29.15
N PHE A 200 -12.41 3.21 -30.28
CA PHE A 200 -13.01 2.76 -31.54
C PHE A 200 -12.32 1.61 -32.29
N GLU A 201 -11.22 1.01 -31.81
CA GLU A 201 -10.64 -0.16 -32.51
C GLU A 201 -10.39 -1.33 -31.57
N LEU A 202 -11.42 -2.17 -31.43
CA LEU A 202 -11.27 -3.58 -31.10
C LEU A 202 -11.00 -4.33 -32.40
N GLU A 203 -9.74 -4.44 -32.82
CA GLU A 203 -9.36 -5.48 -33.77
C GLU A 203 -9.23 -6.81 -33.01
N ILE A 204 -10.28 -7.62 -33.07
CA ILE A 204 -10.19 -9.04 -32.76
C ILE A 204 -9.38 -9.66 -33.90
N LYS A 205 -8.12 -10.01 -33.64
CA LYS A 205 -7.38 -10.91 -34.54
C LYS A 205 -7.91 -12.33 -34.34
N VAL A 206 -8.59 -12.82 -35.36
CA VAL A 206 -8.90 -14.24 -35.59
C VAL A 206 -7.64 -14.97 -36.05
#